data_AF-A0A953B071-F1
#
_entry.id   AF-A0A953B071-F1
#
_cell.length_a   1.000
_cell.length_b   1.000
_cell.length_c   1.000
_cell.angle_alpha   90.00
_cell.angle_beta   90.00
_cell.angle_gamma   90.00
#
_symmetry.space_group_name_H-M   'P 1'
#
loop_
_entity.id
_entity.type
_entity.pdbx_description
1 polymer ?
#
loop_
_entity_poly.entity_id
_entity_poly.type
_entity_poly.pdbx_seq_one_letter_code
_entity_poly.pdbx_strand_id
1 'polypeptide(L)'
;MPRIAEHEIVGYIERHIESFHSRRLERLTKLRLRNVITRKNPYLFRAKNIVSGPDLVRSFLDAYLSSQEEGIFGTFLEGLAHFICERVYGGHKSAAEGVDLEFTKKGVTYIVSIKSGPNWGNASQIRRMVDNFRKAKRILQTNIGRRNVVAVNGCCYGKTRVADQGDYLK
;
A
#
# COMPACT_ATOMS: atom_id res chain seq x y z
N MET A 1 21.75 -13.43 -8.87
CA MET A 1 20.94 -12.46 -8.07
C MET A 1 21.00 -12.93 -6.63
N PRO A 2 21.30 -12.05 -5.67
CA PRO A 2 21.26 -12.43 -4.27
C PRO A 2 19.86 -12.96 -3.93
N ARG A 3 19.80 -14.13 -3.29
CA ARG A 3 18.57 -14.66 -2.72
C ARG A 3 18.49 -14.14 -1.29
N ILE A 4 17.35 -13.53 -0.96
CA ILE A 4 17.02 -13.25 0.44
C ILE A 4 16.63 -14.58 1.10
N ALA A 5 17.19 -14.85 2.28
CA ALA A 5 16.85 -16.03 3.05
C ALA A 5 15.57 -15.80 3.85
N GLU A 6 14.82 -16.88 4.10
CA GLU A 6 13.54 -16.82 4.83
C GLU A 6 13.69 -16.21 6.22
N HIS A 7 14.77 -16.56 6.95
CA HIS A 7 15.03 -16.02 8.29
C HIS A 7 15.25 -14.50 8.29
N GLU A 8 15.74 -13.90 7.19
CA GLU A 8 15.89 -12.45 7.09
C GLU A 8 14.53 -11.76 6.98
N ILE A 9 13.60 -12.38 6.24
CA ILE A 9 12.22 -11.91 6.10
C ILE A 9 11.50 -12.04 7.45
N VAL A 10 11.58 -13.22 8.08
CA VAL A 10 11.00 -13.46 9.41
C VAL A 10 11.53 -12.46 10.42
N GLY A 11 12.85 -12.26 10.48
CA GLY A 11 13.47 -11.29 11.39
C GLY A 11 13.06 -9.84 11.10
N TYR A 12 12.80 -9.47 9.84
CA TYR A 12 12.20 -8.16 9.56
C TYR A 12 10.78 -8.07 10.12
N ILE A 13 9.94 -9.08 9.85
CA ILE A 13 8.54 -9.11 10.29
C ILE A 13 8.46 -9.02 11.81
N GLU A 14 9.20 -9.86 12.54
CA GLU A 14 9.19 -9.90 14.01
C GLU A 14 9.57 -8.55 14.62
N ARG A 15 10.56 -7.85 14.07
CA ARG A 15 10.96 -6.52 14.56
C ARG A 15 9.92 -5.43 14.31
N HIS A 16 9.07 -5.56 13.30
CA HIS A 16 8.14 -4.50 12.89
C HIS A 16 6.68 -4.80 13.25
N ILE A 17 6.33 -6.05 13.58
CA ILE A 17 4.97 -6.44 13.92
C ILE A 17 4.49 -5.82 15.24
N GLU A 18 5.39 -5.61 16.19
CA GLU A 18 5.07 -4.93 17.46
C GLU A 18 4.60 -3.49 17.21
N SER A 19 5.25 -2.77 16.28
CA SER A 19 4.83 -1.42 15.86
C SER A 19 3.44 -1.41 15.22
N PHE A 20 3.11 -2.44 14.43
CA PHE A 20 1.78 -2.63 13.87
C PHE A 20 0.72 -2.75 14.98
N HIS A 21 0.95 -3.62 15.97
CA HIS A 21 0.04 -3.82 17.09
C HIS A 21 -0.07 -2.57 17.99
N SER A 22 1.05 -1.91 18.24
CA SER A 22 1.10 -0.69 19.05
C SER A 22 0.29 0.45 18.42
N ARG A 23 0.42 0.66 17.11
CA ARG A 23 -0.39 1.65 16.36
C ARG A 23 -1.88 1.33 16.38
N ARG A 24 -2.24 0.04 16.26
CA ARG A 24 -3.64 -0.41 16.35
C ARG A 24 -4.23 -0.08 17.72
N LEU A 25 -3.49 -0.36 18.80
CA LEU A 25 -3.90 -0.05 20.17
C LEU A 25 -4.00 1.46 20.41
N GLU A 26 -3.02 2.24 19.95
CA GLU A 26 -3.01 3.70 20.07
C GLU A 26 -4.25 4.33 19.42
N ARG A 27 -4.62 3.88 18.22
CA ARG A 27 -5.79 4.43 17.53
C ARG A 27 -7.11 4.02 18.18
N LEU A 28 -7.20 2.80 18.73
CA LEU A 28 -8.35 2.36 19.52
C LEU A 28 -8.50 3.18 20.81
N THR A 29 -7.41 3.40 21.56
CA THR A 29 -7.46 4.15 22.83
C THR A 29 -7.83 5.61 22.62
N LYS A 30 -7.47 6.20 21.47
CA LYS A 30 -7.86 7.56 21.09
C LYS A 30 -9.26 7.66 20.48
N LEU A 31 -9.92 6.53 20.20
CA LEU A 31 -11.23 6.51 19.57
C LEU A 31 -12.31 7.05 20.51
N ARG A 32 -13.11 8.00 20.00
CA ARG A 32 -14.30 8.49 20.69
C ARG A 32 -15.54 8.14 19.89
N LEU A 33 -16.59 7.68 20.56
CA LEU A 33 -17.86 7.30 19.93
C LEU A 33 -18.39 8.41 19.01
N ARG A 34 -18.34 9.67 19.46
CA ARG A 34 -18.77 10.82 18.65
C ARG A 34 -18.09 10.86 17.28
N ASN A 35 -16.78 10.60 17.23
CA ASN A 35 -15.99 10.69 16.00
C ASN A 35 -16.41 9.63 14.99
N VAL A 36 -16.86 8.46 15.47
CA VAL A 36 -17.29 7.36 14.61
C VAL A 36 -18.70 7.58 14.08
N ILE A 37 -19.61 8.10 14.93
CA ILE A 37 -21.02 8.28 14.58
C ILE A 37 -21.25 9.43 13.59
N THR A 38 -20.50 10.54 13.67
CA THR A 38 -20.77 11.75 12.86
C THR A 38 -20.80 11.49 11.35
N ARG A 39 -20.11 10.46 10.86
CA ARG A 39 -20.00 10.16 9.42
C ARG A 39 -20.88 8.99 8.97
N LYS A 40 -21.81 8.52 9.82
CA LYS A 40 -22.61 7.32 9.55
C LYS A 40 -24.00 7.68 9.05
N ASN A 41 -24.51 6.86 8.13
CA ASN A 41 -25.88 6.95 7.64
C ASN A 41 -26.80 6.09 8.53
N PRO A 42 -27.68 6.68 9.36
CA PRO A 42 -28.53 5.93 10.29
C PRO A 42 -29.46 4.93 9.58
N TYR A 43 -29.87 5.21 8.34
CA TYR A 43 -30.75 4.33 7.56
C TYR A 43 -30.08 2.99 7.21
N LEU A 44 -28.76 2.95 7.08
CA LEU A 44 -28.04 1.71 6.82
C LEU A 44 -28.14 0.72 7.98
N PHE A 45 -28.27 1.20 9.22
CA PHE A 45 -28.41 0.31 10.39
C PHE A 45 -29.82 -0.24 10.50
N ARG A 46 -30.84 0.55 10.12
CA ARG A 46 -32.20 0.04 9.93
C ARG A 46 -32.26 -1.03 8.85
N ALA A 47 -31.65 -0.78 7.70
CA ALA A 47 -31.61 -1.75 6.60
C ALA A 47 -30.88 -3.06 6.98
N LYS A 48 -29.88 -2.98 7.86
CA LYS A 48 -29.15 -4.13 8.42
C LYS A 48 -29.86 -4.81 9.61
N ASN A 49 -31.07 -4.38 9.95
CA ASN A 49 -31.84 -4.87 11.09
C ASN A 49 -31.07 -4.84 12.43
N ILE A 50 -30.29 -3.77 12.66
CA ILE A 50 -29.61 -3.56 13.94
C ILE A 50 -30.63 -2.98 14.93
N VAL A 51 -31.07 -3.81 15.87
CA VAL A 51 -32.16 -3.50 16.80
C VAL A 51 -31.69 -3.19 18.23
N SER A 52 -30.40 -3.34 18.52
CA SER A 52 -29.84 -3.09 19.85
C SER A 52 -28.69 -2.06 19.83
N GLY A 53 -28.58 -1.29 20.91
CA GLY A 53 -27.47 -0.35 21.12
C GLY A 53 -26.10 -1.02 21.10
N PRO A 54 -25.90 -2.17 21.79
CA PRO A 54 -24.63 -2.91 21.75
C PRO A 54 -24.23 -3.36 20.34
N ASP A 55 -25.17 -3.87 19.53
CA ASP A 55 -24.89 -4.31 18.16
C ASP A 55 -24.53 -3.12 17.27
N LEU A 56 -25.17 -1.98 17.49
CA LEU A 56 -24.85 -0.74 16.80
C LEU A 56 -23.42 -0.27 17.11
N VAL A 57 -23.04 -0.25 18.39
CA VAL A 57 -21.68 0.11 18.83
C VAL A 57 -20.65 -0.87 18.29
N ARG A 58 -20.92 -2.18 18.36
CA ARG A 58 -20.04 -3.21 17.78
C ARG A 58 -19.84 -2.99 16.29
N SER A 59 -20.91 -2.76 15.53
CA SER A 59 -20.84 -2.48 14.10
C SER A 59 -19.96 -1.27 13.77
N PHE A 60 -19.98 -0.23 14.61
CA PHE A 60 -19.09 0.92 14.45
C PHE A 60 -17.63 0.59 14.69
N LEU A 61 -17.34 -0.15 15.76
CA LEU A 61 -15.99 -0.53 16.15
C LEU A 61 -15.36 -1.48 15.12
N ASP A 62 -16.09 -2.50 14.68
CA ASP A 62 -15.61 -3.47 13.69
C ASP A 62 -15.27 -2.78 12.36
N ALA A 63 -16.15 -1.89 11.89
CA ALA A 63 -15.91 -1.12 10.67
C ALA A 63 -14.72 -0.15 10.80
N TYR A 64 -14.55 0.47 11.97
CA TYR A 64 -13.44 1.36 12.23
C TYR A 64 -12.11 0.60 12.28
N LEU A 65 -12.07 -0.53 12.99
CA LEU A 65 -10.92 -1.41 13.09
C LEU A 65 -10.48 -1.90 11.72
N SER A 66 -11.42 -2.45 10.94
CA SER A 66 -11.14 -2.95 9.59
C SER A 66 -10.54 -1.87 8.68
N SER A 67 -11.14 -0.68 8.64
CA SER A 67 -10.61 0.42 7.82
C SER A 67 -9.24 0.92 8.27
N GLN A 68 -8.95 0.89 9.57
CA GLN A 68 -7.65 1.30 10.07
C GLN A 68 -6.56 0.28 9.82
N GLU A 69 -6.87 -0.99 10.01
CA GLU A 69 -5.96 -2.11 9.82
C GLU A 69 -5.44 -2.10 8.38
N GLU A 70 -6.29 -1.85 7.39
CA GLU A 70 -5.86 -1.72 5.99
C GLU A 70 -4.76 -0.66 5.82
N GLY A 71 -4.91 0.50 6.47
CA GLY A 71 -3.90 1.57 6.41
C GLY A 71 -2.59 1.21 7.11
N ILE A 72 -2.66 0.63 8.31
CA ILE A 72 -1.45 0.23 9.06
C ILE A 72 -0.74 -0.91 8.32
N PHE A 73 -1.51 -1.86 7.80
CA PHE A 73 -0.99 -3.00 7.04
C PHE A 73 -0.39 -2.56 5.71
N GLY A 74 -0.99 -1.60 5.02
CA GLY A 74 -0.42 -1.00 3.82
C GLY A 74 0.97 -0.42 4.05
N THR A 75 1.15 0.36 5.13
CA THR A 75 2.48 0.89 5.51
C THR A 75 3.47 -0.23 5.85
N PHE A 76 3.02 -1.30 6.53
CA PHE A 76 3.87 -2.44 6.85
C PHE A 76 4.34 -3.17 5.58
N LEU A 77 3.43 -3.43 4.64
CA LEU A 77 3.74 -4.07 3.35
C LEU A 77 4.68 -3.21 2.49
N GLU A 78 4.50 -1.89 2.49
CA GLU A 78 5.42 -0.97 1.83
C GLU A 78 6.84 -1.11 2.40
N GLY A 79 6.97 -1.09 3.73
CA GLY A 79 8.26 -1.26 4.42
C GLY A 79 8.92 -2.61 4.11
N LEU A 80 8.15 -3.69 4.11
CA LEU A 80 8.66 -5.02 3.76
C LEU A 80 9.13 -5.08 2.30
N ALA A 81 8.38 -4.45 1.38
CA ALA A 81 8.77 -4.38 -0.03
C ALA A 81 10.08 -3.58 -0.23
N HIS A 82 10.27 -2.48 0.52
CA HIS A 82 11.54 -1.76 0.55
C HIS A 82 12.70 -2.65 0.99
N PHE A 83 12.54 -3.33 2.14
CA PHE A 83 13.56 -4.21 2.69
C PHE A 83 13.98 -5.31 1.70
N ILE A 84 13.00 -5.97 1.06
CA ILE A 84 13.28 -7.01 0.07
C ILE A 84 13.96 -6.42 -1.17
N CYS A 85 13.49 -5.26 -1.65
CA CYS A 85 14.03 -4.61 -2.85
C CYS A 85 15.49 -4.21 -2.66
N GLU A 86 15.84 -3.66 -1.49
CA GLU A 86 17.21 -3.32 -1.12
C GLU A 86 18.09 -4.58 -1.11
N ARG A 87 17.65 -5.66 -0.46
CA ARG A 87 18.42 -6.91 -0.31
C ARG A 87 18.62 -7.66 -1.63
N VAL A 88 17.60 -7.71 -2.48
CA VAL A 88 17.60 -8.54 -3.70
C VAL A 88 18.10 -7.77 -4.93
N TYR A 89 17.78 -6.49 -5.00
CA TYR A 89 18.03 -5.66 -6.19
C TYR A 89 18.95 -4.46 -5.93
N GLY A 90 19.41 -4.22 -4.70
CA GLY A 90 20.12 -2.99 -4.35
C GLY A 90 19.25 -1.75 -4.60
N GLY A 91 17.93 -1.93 -4.54
CA GLY A 91 16.96 -0.87 -4.78
C GLY A 91 16.89 0.11 -3.62
N HIS A 92 16.25 1.24 -3.86
CA HIS A 92 16.07 2.30 -2.87
C HIS A 92 14.69 2.94 -3.02
N LYS A 93 14.33 3.76 -2.02
CA LYS A 93 13.12 4.58 -2.08
C LYS A 93 13.26 5.64 -3.15
N SER A 94 12.25 5.79 -4.01
CA SER A 94 12.26 6.83 -5.05
C SER A 94 12.13 8.22 -4.44
N ALA A 95 12.78 9.20 -5.06
CA ALA A 95 12.53 10.62 -4.80
C ALA A 95 11.38 11.19 -5.65
N ALA A 96 10.87 10.43 -6.63
CA ALA A 96 9.80 10.86 -7.49
C ALA A 96 8.43 10.74 -6.78
N GLU A 97 7.61 11.78 -6.92
CA GLU A 97 6.27 11.80 -6.33
C GLU A 97 5.43 10.59 -6.81
N GLY A 98 4.88 9.84 -5.85
CA GLY A 98 4.01 8.69 -6.13
C GLY A 98 4.71 7.46 -6.69
N VAL A 99 6.04 7.43 -6.65
CA VAL A 99 6.84 6.23 -6.85
C VAL A 99 7.42 5.82 -5.50
N ASP A 100 7.32 4.55 -5.18
CA ASP A 100 7.74 4.03 -3.88
C ASP A 100 9.16 3.43 -4.00
N LEU A 101 9.45 2.64 -5.05
CA LEU A 101 10.76 1.99 -5.25
C LEU A 101 11.40 2.33 -6.58
N GLU A 102 12.73 2.38 -6.59
CA GLU A 102 13.55 2.29 -7.80
C GLU A 102 14.62 1.20 -7.67
N PHE A 103 14.80 0.42 -8.74
CA PHE A 103 15.92 -0.52 -8.85
C PHE A 103 16.29 -0.79 -10.30
N THR A 104 17.49 -1.32 -10.54
CA THR A 104 17.95 -1.69 -11.89
C THR A 104 18.18 -3.19 -11.97
N LYS A 105 17.65 -3.82 -13.02
CA LYS A 105 17.80 -5.25 -13.29
C LYS A 105 18.05 -5.48 -14.76
N LYS A 106 19.19 -6.08 -15.09
CA LYS A 106 19.61 -6.41 -16.47
C LYS A 106 19.52 -5.20 -17.42
N GLY A 107 20.00 -4.03 -16.98
CA GLY A 107 19.97 -2.80 -17.77
C GLY A 107 18.61 -2.09 -17.87
N VAL A 108 17.56 -2.63 -17.25
CA VAL A 108 16.23 -2.01 -17.16
C VAL A 108 16.07 -1.36 -15.79
N THR A 109 15.67 -0.09 -15.76
CA THR A 109 15.30 0.61 -14.52
C THR A 109 13.81 0.39 -14.27
N TYR A 110 13.47 -0.10 -13.09
CA TYR A 110 12.09 -0.26 -12.66
C TYR A 110 11.76 0.82 -11.66
N ILE A 111 10.64 1.50 -11.89
CA ILE A 111 10.00 2.39 -10.92
C ILE A 111 8.69 1.72 -10.49
N VAL A 112 8.48 1.57 -9.19
CA VAL A 112 7.34 0.82 -8.66
C VAL A 112 6.53 1.71 -7.75
N SER A 113 5.21 1.73 -7.95
CA SER A 113 4.30 2.15 -6.89
C SER A 113 3.71 0.92 -6.21
N ILE A 114 3.91 0.82 -4.90
CA ILE A 114 3.44 -0.27 -4.06
C ILE A 114 1.99 -0.02 -3.66
N LYS A 115 1.19 -1.07 -3.72
CA LYS A 115 -0.21 -1.10 -3.33
C LYS A 115 -0.49 -2.40 -2.60
N SER A 116 -1.37 -2.37 -1.60
CA SER A 116 -1.65 -3.55 -0.80
C SER A 116 -2.23 -4.68 -1.66
N GLY A 117 -3.24 -4.39 -2.49
CA GLY A 117 -3.88 -5.37 -3.38
C GLY A 117 -4.41 -4.76 -4.68
N PRO A 118 -5.06 -5.56 -5.55
CA PRO A 118 -5.34 -5.18 -6.94
C PRO A 118 -6.42 -4.10 -7.11
N ASN A 119 -7.35 -3.98 -6.15
CA ASN A 119 -8.48 -3.04 -6.18
C ASN A 119 -8.24 -1.84 -5.26
N TRP A 120 -7.03 -1.29 -5.28
CA TRP A 120 -6.58 -0.26 -4.32
C TRP A 120 -7.11 1.15 -4.59
N GLY A 121 -7.65 1.41 -5.78
CA GLY A 121 -7.99 2.77 -6.17
C GLY A 121 -9.09 2.85 -7.23
N ASN A 122 -9.81 3.95 -7.19
CA ASN A 122 -10.78 4.32 -8.21
C ASN A 122 -10.08 4.90 -9.46
N ALA A 123 -10.87 5.25 -10.47
CA ALA A 123 -10.35 5.76 -11.73
C ALA A 123 -9.50 7.04 -11.61
N SER A 124 -9.81 7.96 -10.67
CA SER A 124 -9.01 9.17 -10.50
C SER A 124 -7.67 8.89 -9.82
N GLN A 125 -7.63 7.97 -8.85
CA GLN A 125 -6.40 7.52 -8.21
C GLN A 125 -5.48 6.79 -9.20
N ILE A 126 -6.05 5.95 -10.08
CA ILE A 126 -5.30 5.26 -11.14
C ILE A 126 -4.71 6.28 -12.12
N ARG A 127 -5.49 7.26 -12.58
CA ARG A 127 -4.99 8.33 -13.46
C ARG A 127 -3.83 9.09 -12.83
N ARG A 128 -3.95 9.47 -11.56
CA ARG A 128 -2.87 10.16 -10.84
C ARG A 128 -1.58 9.33 -10.75
N MET A 129 -1.68 8.02 -10.52
CA MET A 129 -0.51 7.13 -10.54
C MET A 129 0.15 7.10 -11.93
N VAL A 130 -0.65 7.01 -13.00
CA VAL A 130 -0.14 7.05 -14.37
C VAL A 130 0.59 8.37 -14.66
N ASP A 131 0.03 9.51 -14.25
CA ASP A 131 0.66 10.82 -14.43
C ASP A 131 1.99 10.92 -13.65
N ASN A 132 2.03 10.40 -12.42
CA ASN A 132 3.24 10.30 -11.61
C ASN A 132 4.31 9.44 -12.31
N PHE A 133 3.94 8.28 -12.85
CA PHE A 133 4.87 7.43 -13.60
C PHE A 133 5.40 8.13 -14.85
N ARG A 134 4.55 8.81 -15.63
CA ARG A 134 4.98 9.55 -16.83
C ARG A 134 5.97 10.66 -16.46
N LYS A 135 5.71 11.40 -15.38
CA LYS A 135 6.60 12.44 -14.86
C LYS A 135 7.94 11.86 -14.41
N ALA A 136 7.91 10.78 -13.64
CA ALA A 136 9.12 10.09 -13.17
C ALA A 136 9.96 9.55 -14.34
N LYS A 137 9.34 8.87 -15.32
CA LYS A 137 10.02 8.40 -16.54
C LYS A 137 10.73 9.53 -17.27
N ARG A 138 10.04 10.66 -17.50
CA ARG A 138 10.60 11.84 -18.17
C ARG A 138 11.83 12.37 -17.43
N ILE A 139 11.75 12.51 -16.10
CA ILE A 139 12.87 13.00 -15.28
C ILE A 139 14.06 12.04 -15.37
N LEU A 140 13.84 10.73 -15.21
CA LEU A 140 14.91 9.72 -15.27
C LEU A 140 15.57 9.65 -16.66
N GLN A 141 14.79 9.83 -17.73
CA GLN A 141 15.28 9.82 -19.11
C GLN A 141 16.09 11.08 -19.44
N THR A 142 15.59 12.26 -19.10
CA THR A 142 16.21 13.54 -19.47
C THR A 142 17.40 13.89 -18.57
N ASN A 143 17.28 13.70 -17.25
CA ASN A 143 18.26 14.23 -16.30
C ASN A 143 19.36 13.21 -15.94
N ILE A 144 19.03 11.91 -15.96
CA ILE A 144 19.94 10.84 -15.52
C ILE A 144 20.36 9.95 -16.70
N GLY A 145 19.81 10.17 -17.89
CA GLY A 145 20.15 9.42 -19.11
C GLY A 145 19.68 7.97 -19.10
N ARG A 146 18.78 7.57 -18.19
CA ARG A 146 18.23 6.22 -18.13
C ARG A 146 17.22 6.02 -19.24
N ARG A 147 17.64 5.38 -20.35
CA ARG A 147 16.78 5.20 -21.53
C ARG A 147 15.67 4.16 -21.34
N ASN A 148 15.94 3.10 -20.57
CA ASN A 148 15.01 1.97 -20.40
C ASN A 148 14.38 1.99 -19.00
N VAL A 149 13.22 2.64 -18.88
CA VAL A 149 12.46 2.78 -17.62
C VAL A 149 11.09 2.12 -17.73
N VAL A 150 10.85 1.11 -16.90
CA VAL A 150 9.58 0.38 -16.80
C VAL A 150 8.87 0.78 -15.50
N ALA A 151 7.62 1.22 -15.61
CA ALA A 151 6.79 1.49 -14.44
C ALA A 151 5.97 0.25 -14.05
N VAL A 152 5.82 0.00 -12.76
CA VAL A 152 5.10 -1.16 -12.22
C VAL A 152 4.16 -0.75 -11.11
N ASN A 153 2.90 -1.19 -11.20
CA ASN A 153 1.92 -1.14 -10.11
C ASN A 153 2.04 -2.44 -9.29
N GLY A 154 2.90 -2.42 -8.28
CA GLY A 154 3.22 -3.61 -7.49
C GLY A 154 2.16 -3.87 -6.43
N CYS A 155 1.40 -4.96 -6.59
CA CYS A 155 0.42 -5.40 -5.59
C CYS A 155 1.04 -6.45 -4.66
N CYS A 156 1.00 -6.21 -3.35
CA CYS A 156 1.62 -7.10 -2.35
C CYS A 156 0.83 -8.39 -2.11
N TYR A 157 -0.50 -8.35 -2.22
CA TYR A 157 -1.36 -9.52 -2.14
C TYR A 157 -2.43 -9.53 -3.23
N GLY A 158 -3.12 -10.67 -3.33
CA GLY A 158 -4.10 -10.92 -4.38
C GLY A 158 -3.44 -11.41 -5.66
N LYS A 159 -4.27 -11.91 -6.58
CA LYS A 159 -3.81 -12.42 -7.87
C LYS A 159 -4.53 -11.66 -8.98
N THR A 160 -3.77 -11.09 -9.90
CA THR A 160 -4.26 -10.57 -11.16
C THR A 160 -3.43 -11.15 -12.29
N ARG A 161 -4.01 -11.21 -13.50
CA ARG A 161 -3.20 -11.51 -14.68
C ARG A 161 -2.21 -10.37 -14.88
N VAL A 162 -0.96 -10.71 -15.18
CA VAL A 162 0.02 -9.71 -15.58
C VAL A 162 -0.51 -9.03 -16.83
N ALA A 163 -0.66 -7.72 -16.76
CA ALA A 163 -1.24 -6.94 -17.84
C ALA A 163 -0.38 -5.71 -18.12
N ASP A 164 0.01 -5.55 -19.37
CA ASP A 164 0.57 -4.30 -19.86
C ASP A 164 -0.58 -3.30 -20.06
N GLN A 165 -0.55 -2.21 -19.29
CA GLN A 165 -1.54 -1.14 -19.33
C GLN A 165 -1.05 0.05 -20.18
N GLY A 166 -0.01 -0.16 -21.00
CA GLY A 166 0.64 0.85 -21.84
C GLY A 166 1.67 1.69 -21.07
N ASP A 167 1.23 2.42 -20.04
CA ASP A 167 2.12 3.26 -19.26
C ASP A 167 2.85 2.51 -18.14
N TYR A 168 2.30 1.39 -17.68
CA TYR A 168 2.82 0.60 -16.56
C TYR A 168 2.42 -0.87 -16.68
N LEU A 169 3.17 -1.73 -15.99
CA LEU A 169 2.83 -3.14 -15.81
C LEU A 169 2.06 -3.33 -14.51
N LYS A 170 1.03 -4.18 -14.51
CA LYS A 170 0.29 -4.59 -13.32
C LYS A 170 0.40 -6.09 -13.10
#